data_AF-E5VK63-F1
#
_entry.id   AF-E5VK63-F1
#
_cell.length_a   1.000
_cell.length_b   1.000
_cell.length_c   1.000
_cell.angle_alpha   90.00
_cell.angle_beta   90.00
_cell.angle_gamma   90.00
#
_symmetry.space_group_name_H-M   'P 1'
#
loop_
_entity.id
_entity.type
_entity.pdbx_description
1 polymer ?
#
loop_
_entity_poly.entity_id
_entity_poly.type
_entity_poly.pdbx_seq_one_letter_code
_entity_poly.pdbx_strand_id
1 'polypeptide(L)'
;MKIVLFEFRKNILRKTIIIPMVILLIVNVMVIYAQYRFQNDPFSSEVNRYHSSAREWEYYKELHAQFDGEITEEKQDKIIKLYDNLKEKIDNADYQKGYTKSAGTGYIFGDYSLIETNFYQPIKNLVSYAEKNKKLVDQAKENIKFYKKADNRYELKKNQHIVKKYQDRVIYDFYDTTGFQKLLDYNFSDVILMIFCFYVLCHYFIKNKSMGWKI
;
A
#
# COMPACT_ATOMS: atom_id res chain seq x y z
N MET A 1 -34.00 23.29 -5.87
CA MET A 1 -32.67 23.09 -5.21
C MET A 1 -32.39 24.01 -4.01
N LYS A 2 -32.81 25.30 -4.01
CA LYS A 2 -32.54 26.20 -2.86
C LYS A 2 -33.08 25.69 -1.52
N ILE A 3 -34.30 25.13 -1.49
CA ILE A 3 -34.94 24.60 -0.27
C ILE A 3 -34.11 23.46 0.36
N VAL A 4 -33.62 22.53 -0.45
CA VAL A 4 -32.77 21.42 0.01
C VAL A 4 -31.46 21.94 0.63
N LEU A 5 -30.83 22.94 0.00
CA LEU A 5 -29.64 23.61 0.52
C LEU A 5 -29.90 24.34 1.85
N PHE A 6 -31.06 24.99 2.00
CA PHE A 6 -31.44 25.65 3.25
C PHE A 6 -31.67 24.66 4.38
N GLU A 7 -32.35 23.54 4.13
CA GLU A 7 -32.55 22.49 5.14
C GLU A 7 -31.23 21.78 5.49
N PHE A 8 -30.35 21.54 4.50
CA PHE A 8 -29.02 21.00 4.73
C PHE A 8 -28.19 21.92 5.63
N ARG A 9 -28.14 23.23 5.33
CA ARG A 9 -27.43 24.21 6.16
C ARG A 9 -28.04 24.36 7.55
N LYS A 10 -29.36 24.29 7.65
CA LYS A 10 -30.09 24.41 8.92
C LYS A 10 -29.90 23.20 9.82
N ASN A 11 -29.70 22.00 9.28
CA ASN A 11 -29.64 20.77 10.07
C ASN A 11 -28.21 20.25 10.23
N ILE A 12 -27.41 20.20 9.15
CA ILE A 12 -26.07 19.59 9.14
C ILE A 12 -24.95 20.57 9.49
N LEU A 13 -25.02 21.82 9.03
CA LEU A 13 -23.96 22.82 9.28
C LEU A 13 -24.02 23.48 10.68
N ARG A 14 -24.66 22.82 11.65
CA ARG A 14 -24.71 23.30 13.04
C ARG A 14 -23.51 22.82 13.83
N LYS A 15 -23.09 23.64 14.81
CA LYS A 15 -22.04 23.27 15.76
C LYS A 15 -22.30 21.92 16.44
N THR A 16 -23.57 21.62 16.74
CA THR A 16 -23.99 20.35 17.36
C THR A 16 -23.72 19.12 16.49
N ILE A 17 -23.64 19.26 15.17
CA ILE A 17 -23.31 18.15 14.25
C ILE A 17 -21.84 18.22 13.81
N ILE A 18 -21.35 19.42 13.49
CA ILE A 18 -19.97 19.63 13.04
C ILE A 18 -18.97 19.22 14.13
N ILE A 19 -19.19 19.58 15.41
CA ILE A 19 -18.24 19.26 16.49
C ILE A 19 -18.08 17.74 16.65
N PRO A 20 -19.15 16.93 16.81
CA PRO A 20 -19.03 15.48 16.81
C PRO A 20 -18.41 14.90 15.54
N MET A 21 -18.74 15.45 14.36
CA MET A 21 -18.14 15.01 13.09
C MET A 21 -16.62 15.19 13.08
N VAL A 22 -16.14 16.35 13.53
CA VAL A 22 -14.69 16.63 13.64
C VAL A 22 -14.04 15.70 14.67
N ILE A 23 -14.65 15.50 15.84
CA ILE A 23 -14.13 14.59 16.86
C ILE A 23 -14.00 13.16 16.30
N LEU A 24 -15.05 12.65 15.65
CA LEU A 24 -15.07 11.33 15.04
C LEU A 24 -14.02 11.19 13.92
N LEU A 25 -13.81 12.24 13.12
CA LEU A 25 -12.75 12.28 12.13
C LEU A 25 -11.36 12.19 12.77
N ILE A 26 -11.10 12.94 13.84
CA ILE A 26 -9.82 12.88 14.56
C ILE A 26 -9.61 11.49 15.15
N VAL A 27 -10.64 10.89 15.77
CA VAL A 27 -10.59 9.51 16.29
C VAL A 27 -10.28 8.53 15.17
N ASN A 28 -10.92 8.67 14.00
CA ASN A 28 -10.66 7.82 12.85
C ASN A 28 -9.20 7.90 12.40
N VAL A 29 -8.66 9.11 12.23
CA VAL A 29 -7.25 9.32 11.88
C VAL A 29 -6.31 8.73 12.94
N MET A 30 -6.61 8.92 14.23
CA MET A 30 -5.80 8.36 15.32
C MET A 30 -5.78 6.83 15.30
N VAL A 31 -6.92 6.19 15.04
CA VAL A 31 -7.01 4.72 14.98
C VAL A 31 -6.29 4.17 13.74
N ILE A 32 -6.49 4.77 12.57
CA ILE A 32 -5.76 4.39 11.34
C ILE A 32 -4.25 4.53 11.58
N TYR A 33 -3.81 5.63 12.19
CA TYR A 33 -2.40 5.85 12.52
C TYR A 33 -1.88 4.83 13.55
N ALA A 34 -2.68 4.49 14.57
CA ALA A 34 -2.28 3.49 15.57
C ALA A 34 -2.18 2.09 14.96
N GLN A 35 -3.12 1.69 14.11
CA GLN A 35 -3.09 0.42 13.39
C GLN A 35 -1.88 0.33 12.46
N TYR A 36 -1.59 1.41 11.73
CA TYR A 36 -0.35 1.52 10.98
C TYR A 36 0.86 1.42 11.92
N ARG A 37 1.04 2.34 12.86
CA ARG A 37 2.28 2.44 13.64
C ARG A 37 2.58 1.22 14.52
N PHE A 38 1.55 0.60 15.11
CA PHE A 38 1.70 -0.43 16.15
C PHE A 38 1.27 -1.82 15.69
N GLN A 39 0.52 -1.93 14.59
CA GLN A 39 0.16 -3.23 14.01
C GLN A 39 0.82 -3.46 12.64
N ASN A 40 1.68 -2.58 12.12
CA ASN A 40 2.52 -2.87 10.93
C ASN A 40 3.56 -3.96 11.21
N ASP A 41 3.09 -5.17 11.44
CA ASP A 41 3.86 -6.36 11.22
C ASP A 41 3.66 -6.76 9.74
N PRO A 42 4.69 -6.69 8.88
CA PRO A 42 4.67 -7.12 7.48
C PRO A 42 4.17 -8.54 7.29
N PHE A 43 4.29 -9.37 8.33
CA PHE A 43 3.85 -10.75 8.35
C PHE A 43 2.40 -10.92 8.81
N SER A 44 1.70 -9.83 9.17
CA SER A 44 0.30 -9.86 9.68
C SER A 44 -0.80 -9.81 8.61
N SER A 45 -0.47 -9.83 7.32
CA SER A 45 -1.50 -10.01 6.28
C SER A 45 -2.00 -11.45 6.32
N GLU A 46 -3.32 -11.65 6.20
CA GLU A 46 -4.05 -12.91 6.40
C GLU A 46 -3.57 -14.11 5.56
N VAL A 47 -2.62 -13.90 4.63
CA VAL A 47 -2.02 -14.95 3.79
C VAL A 47 -0.75 -15.55 4.41
N ASN A 48 -0.05 -14.85 5.33
CA ASN A 48 1.09 -15.39 6.07
C ASN A 48 0.65 -15.83 7.47
N ARG A 49 -0.11 -16.93 7.48
CA ARG A 49 -0.57 -17.63 8.68
C ARG A 49 0.59 -18.36 9.39
N TYR A 50 1.63 -17.65 9.81
CA TYR A 50 2.62 -18.12 10.78
C TYR A 50 3.16 -16.90 11.52
N HIS A 51 3.12 -16.93 12.84
CA HIS A 51 3.77 -15.92 13.68
C HIS A 51 5.26 -15.84 13.27
N SER A 52 5.64 -14.80 12.53
CA SER A 52 7.05 -14.52 12.25
C SER A 52 7.78 -14.43 13.58
N SER A 53 8.89 -15.13 13.70
CA SER A 53 9.63 -15.10 14.97
C SER A 53 10.16 -13.69 15.24
N ALA A 54 10.32 -13.31 16.51
CA ALA A 54 10.93 -12.02 16.87
C ALA A 54 12.31 -11.83 16.20
N ARG A 55 13.02 -12.95 15.97
CA ARG A 55 14.32 -12.97 15.30
C ARG A 55 14.22 -12.71 13.79
N GLU A 56 13.24 -13.30 13.13
CA GLU A 56 12.94 -13.02 11.72
C GLU A 56 12.57 -11.55 11.51
N TRP A 57 11.81 -10.97 12.44
CA TRP A 57 11.45 -9.56 12.40
C TRP A 57 12.64 -8.62 12.61
N GLU A 58 13.53 -8.98 13.53
CA GLU A 58 14.79 -8.27 13.73
C GLU A 58 15.65 -8.29 12.46
N TYR A 59 15.83 -9.48 11.86
CA TYR A 59 16.60 -9.64 10.63
C TYR A 59 16.00 -8.88 9.44
N TYR A 60 14.67 -8.89 9.31
CA TYR A 60 13.97 -8.09 8.30
C TYR A 60 14.29 -6.59 8.43
N LYS A 61 14.25 -6.04 9.65
CA LYS A 61 14.61 -4.64 9.90
C LYS A 61 16.08 -4.35 9.62
N GLU A 62 16.98 -5.26 9.98
CA GLU A 62 18.41 -5.14 9.68
C GLU A 62 18.65 -5.09 8.17
N LEU A 63 17.90 -5.85 7.38
CA LEU A 63 17.97 -5.81 5.92
C LEU A 63 17.41 -4.49 5.36
N HIS A 64 16.26 -4.02 5.85
CA HIS A 64 15.74 -2.71 5.44
C HIS A 64 16.68 -1.56 5.79
N ALA A 65 17.34 -1.58 6.95
CA ALA A 65 18.37 -0.61 7.29
C ALA A 65 19.55 -0.58 6.29
N GLN A 66 19.81 -1.70 5.59
CA GLN A 66 20.89 -1.81 4.60
C GLN A 66 20.44 -1.46 3.17
N PHE A 67 19.20 -1.82 2.80
CA PHE A 67 18.73 -1.75 1.42
C PHE A 67 17.81 -0.56 1.15
N ASP A 68 17.17 0.04 2.15
CA ASP A 68 16.25 1.16 1.96
C ASP A 68 16.92 2.41 1.35
N GLY A 69 16.12 3.18 0.61
CA GLY A 69 16.54 4.33 -0.16
C GLY A 69 16.98 3.99 -1.57
N GLU A 70 17.80 4.87 -2.16
CA GLU A 70 18.26 4.74 -3.55
C GLU A 70 18.99 3.41 -3.77
N ILE A 71 18.62 2.73 -4.86
CA ILE A 71 19.23 1.45 -5.27
C ILE A 71 20.50 1.73 -6.08
N THR A 72 21.64 1.72 -5.38
CA THR A 72 22.98 1.83 -5.98
C THR A 72 23.46 0.49 -6.54
N GLU A 73 24.48 0.52 -7.42
CA GLU A 73 25.13 -0.70 -7.93
C GLU A 73 25.68 -1.58 -6.79
N GLU A 74 26.24 -0.98 -5.74
CA GLU A 74 26.74 -1.69 -4.56
C GLU A 74 25.63 -2.50 -3.86
N LYS A 75 24.45 -1.89 -3.65
CA LYS A 75 23.30 -2.57 -3.05
C LYS A 75 22.78 -3.69 -3.94
N GLN A 76 22.77 -3.49 -5.26
CA GLN A 76 22.38 -4.51 -6.24
C GLN A 76 23.31 -5.72 -6.17
N ASP A 77 24.62 -5.50 -6.22
CA ASP A 77 25.62 -6.57 -6.13
C ASP A 77 25.50 -7.33 -4.80
N LYS A 78 25.26 -6.61 -3.70
CA LYS A 78 25.12 -7.21 -2.38
C LYS A 78 23.89 -8.12 -2.29
N ILE A 79 22.73 -7.67 -2.78
CA ILE A 79 21.51 -8.50 -2.73
C ILE A 79 21.59 -9.69 -3.68
N ILE A 80 22.21 -9.53 -4.86
CA ILE A 80 22.43 -10.62 -5.82
C ILE A 80 23.32 -11.70 -5.17
N LYS A 81 24.46 -11.31 -4.58
CA LYS A 81 25.37 -12.25 -3.90
C LYS A 81 24.70 -12.99 -2.74
N LEU A 82 23.89 -12.29 -1.94
CA LEU A 82 23.13 -12.91 -0.85
C LEU A 82 22.12 -13.94 -1.38
N TYR A 83 21.35 -13.57 -2.40
CA TYR A 83 20.37 -14.45 -3.04
C TYR A 83 21.04 -15.67 -3.66
N ASP A 84 22.06 -15.48 -4.49
CA ASP A 84 22.73 -16.56 -5.22
C ASP A 84 23.38 -17.57 -4.26
N ASN A 85 24.04 -17.09 -3.19
CA ASN A 85 24.64 -17.96 -2.18
C ASN A 85 23.58 -18.83 -1.47
N LEU A 86 22.45 -18.24 -1.11
CA LEU A 86 21.36 -18.97 -0.47
C LEU A 86 20.69 -19.93 -1.46
N LYS A 87 20.44 -19.49 -2.69
CA LYS A 87 19.82 -20.30 -3.75
C LYS A 87 20.66 -21.54 -4.04
N GLU A 88 21.97 -21.39 -4.18
CA GLU A 88 22.90 -22.49 -4.40
C GLU A 88 22.83 -23.53 -3.27
N LYS A 89 22.84 -23.09 -2.01
CA LYS A 89 22.69 -23.99 -0.84
C LYS A 89 21.35 -24.72 -0.85
N ILE A 90 20.26 -24.02 -1.17
CA ILE A 90 18.92 -24.62 -1.23
C ILE A 90 18.83 -25.66 -2.35
N ASP A 91 19.33 -25.33 -3.55
CA ASP A 91 19.26 -26.22 -4.73
C ASP A 91 20.11 -27.47 -4.56
N ASN A 92 21.28 -27.35 -3.95
CA ASN A 92 22.14 -28.48 -3.63
C ASN A 92 21.69 -29.26 -2.38
N ALA A 93 20.64 -28.79 -1.69
CA ALA A 93 20.23 -29.28 -0.38
C ALA A 93 21.36 -29.29 0.68
N ASP A 94 22.38 -28.44 0.48
CA ASP A 94 23.57 -28.32 1.33
C ASP A 94 23.37 -27.23 2.39
N TYR A 95 22.46 -27.49 3.32
CA TYR A 95 22.20 -26.59 4.44
C TYR A 95 21.60 -27.32 5.65
N GLN A 96 21.82 -26.76 6.83
CA GLN A 96 21.13 -27.21 8.05
C GLN A 96 19.64 -26.88 7.97
N LYS A 97 18.80 -27.91 8.02
CA LYS A 97 17.33 -27.78 8.03
C LYS A 97 16.77 -27.38 9.40
N GLY A 98 17.52 -27.61 10.47
CA GLY A 98 17.15 -27.21 11.83
C GLY A 98 17.51 -25.76 12.14
N TYR A 99 17.11 -25.31 13.33
CA TYR A 99 17.47 -23.98 13.82
C TYR A 99 18.99 -23.83 13.91
N THR A 100 19.52 -22.73 13.41
CA THR A 100 20.95 -22.41 13.45
C THR A 100 21.16 -20.92 13.74
N LYS A 101 22.10 -20.62 14.64
CA LYS A 101 22.40 -19.23 15.05
C LYS A 101 23.09 -18.42 13.95
N SER A 102 23.65 -19.08 12.94
CA SER A 102 24.29 -18.42 11.80
C SER A 102 23.30 -17.86 10.78
N ALA A 103 22.03 -18.29 10.83
CA ALA A 103 20.97 -17.78 9.98
C ALA A 103 20.33 -16.53 10.61
N GLY A 104 20.00 -15.54 9.79
CA GLY A 104 19.36 -14.29 10.21
C GLY A 104 18.01 -14.54 10.89
N THR A 105 17.14 -15.31 10.25
CA THR A 105 15.84 -15.77 10.74
C THR A 105 15.93 -16.93 11.74
N GLY A 106 17.12 -17.53 11.90
CA GLY A 106 17.33 -18.78 12.62
C GLY A 106 17.18 -20.03 11.74
N TYR A 107 16.77 -19.90 10.48
CA TYR A 107 16.72 -21.01 9.51
C TYR A 107 17.25 -20.56 8.15
N ILE A 108 18.16 -21.32 7.54
CA ILE A 108 18.73 -20.96 6.22
C ILE A 108 17.64 -20.86 5.13
N PHE A 109 16.64 -21.74 5.19
CA PHE A 109 15.49 -21.66 4.29
C PHE A 109 14.61 -20.42 4.57
N GLY A 110 14.51 -20.00 5.84
CA GLY A 110 13.83 -18.76 6.21
C GLY A 110 14.53 -17.52 5.64
N ASP A 111 15.86 -17.47 5.75
CA ASP A 111 16.68 -16.41 5.15
C ASP A 111 16.46 -16.34 3.64
N TYR A 112 16.53 -17.49 2.96
CA TYR A 112 16.27 -17.59 1.53
C TYR A 112 14.88 -17.06 1.15
N SER A 113 13.83 -17.55 1.81
CA SER A 113 12.44 -17.17 1.52
C SER A 113 12.19 -15.68 1.73
N LEU A 114 12.72 -15.12 2.82
CA LEU A 114 12.59 -13.71 3.18
C LEU A 114 13.35 -12.82 2.19
N ILE A 115 14.61 -13.17 1.89
CA ILE A 115 15.44 -12.42 0.93
C ILE A 115 14.82 -12.47 -0.48
N GLU A 116 14.38 -13.65 -0.94
CA GLU A 116 13.77 -13.80 -2.26
C GLU A 116 12.50 -12.94 -2.40
N THR A 117 11.59 -13.07 -1.43
CA THR A 117 10.25 -12.49 -1.52
C THR A 117 10.25 -10.98 -1.26
N ASN A 118 10.98 -10.53 -0.24
CA ASN A 118 10.87 -9.16 0.25
C ASN A 118 11.96 -8.21 -0.29
N PHE A 119 13.07 -8.74 -0.79
CA PHE A 119 14.21 -7.90 -1.21
C PHE A 119 14.64 -8.16 -2.66
N TYR A 120 15.09 -9.37 -2.98
CA TYR A 120 15.68 -9.68 -4.29
C TYR A 120 14.69 -9.49 -5.43
N GLN A 121 13.50 -10.11 -5.40
CA GLN A 121 12.51 -9.97 -6.48
C GLN A 121 12.00 -8.52 -6.60
N PRO A 122 11.63 -7.82 -5.50
CA PRO A 122 11.26 -6.41 -5.56
C PRO A 122 12.34 -5.50 -6.14
N ILE A 123 13.60 -5.62 -5.69
CA ILE A 123 14.72 -4.81 -6.19
C ILE A 123 14.99 -5.11 -7.67
N LYS A 124 15.00 -6.39 -8.06
CA LYS A 124 15.14 -6.80 -9.47
C LYS A 124 14.03 -6.22 -10.35
N ASN A 125 12.80 -6.21 -9.85
CA ASN A 125 11.66 -5.61 -10.55
C ASN A 125 11.80 -4.09 -10.67
N LEU A 126 12.27 -3.42 -9.62
CA LEU A 126 12.52 -1.98 -9.58
C LEU A 126 13.62 -1.57 -10.57
N VAL A 127 14.77 -2.24 -10.53
CA VAL A 127 15.90 -1.96 -11.45
C VAL A 127 15.47 -2.18 -12.91
N SER A 128 14.76 -3.26 -13.19
CA SER A 128 14.27 -3.54 -14.55
C SER A 128 13.09 -2.66 -14.99
N TYR A 129 12.44 -1.94 -14.07
CA TYR A 129 11.25 -1.14 -14.37
C TYR A 129 11.56 -0.02 -15.35
N ALA A 130 12.66 0.71 -15.15
CA ALA A 130 13.02 1.85 -15.99
C ALA A 130 13.16 1.43 -17.46
N GLU A 131 13.87 0.33 -17.71
CA GLU A 131 14.06 -0.22 -19.05
C GLU A 131 12.75 -0.72 -19.66
N LYS A 132 11.97 -1.50 -18.90
CA LYS A 132 10.65 -2.02 -19.33
C LYS A 132 9.68 -0.88 -19.65
N ASN A 133 9.65 0.15 -18.82
CA ASN A 133 8.81 1.33 -19.00
C ASN A 133 9.23 2.13 -20.24
N LYS A 134 10.54 2.30 -20.47
CA LYS A 134 11.06 2.94 -21.69
C LYS A 134 10.61 2.19 -22.94
N LYS A 135 10.79 0.85 -22.97
CA LYS A 135 10.34 0.00 -24.09
C LYS A 135 8.83 0.15 -24.35
N LEU A 136 8.01 0.15 -23.29
CA LEU A 136 6.57 0.37 -23.38
C LEU A 136 6.22 1.73 -24.00
N VAL A 137 6.87 2.80 -23.54
CA VAL A 137 6.64 4.17 -24.03
C VAL A 137 7.07 4.31 -25.49
N ASP A 138 8.21 3.74 -25.87
CA ASP A 138 8.72 3.80 -27.24
C ASP A 138 7.81 3.02 -28.21
N GLN A 139 7.35 1.83 -27.82
CA GLN A 139 6.33 1.08 -28.56
C GLN A 139 5.02 1.87 -28.70
N ALA A 140 4.56 2.53 -27.63
CA ALA A 140 3.35 3.34 -27.69
C ALA A 140 3.51 4.53 -28.66
N LYS A 141 4.69 5.17 -28.72
CA LYS A 141 4.99 6.23 -29.69
C LYS A 141 4.96 5.72 -31.12
N GLU A 142 5.47 4.52 -31.39
CA GLU A 142 5.39 3.88 -32.71
C GLU A 142 3.94 3.54 -33.10
N ASN A 143 3.18 2.95 -32.17
CA ASN A 143 1.77 2.64 -32.36
C ASN A 143 0.93 3.89 -32.67
N ILE A 144 1.21 5.02 -32.03
CA ILE A 144 0.54 6.30 -32.35
C ILE A 144 0.75 6.65 -33.83
N LYS A 145 1.97 6.51 -34.36
CA LYS A 145 2.27 6.78 -35.77
C LYS A 145 1.52 5.83 -36.69
N PHE A 146 1.44 4.55 -36.34
CA PHE A 146 0.74 3.52 -37.10
C PHE A 146 -0.77 3.74 -37.11
N TYR A 147 -1.41 3.83 -35.94
CA TYR A 147 -2.87 3.94 -35.83
C TYR A 147 -3.42 5.28 -36.32
N LYS A 148 -2.60 6.35 -36.31
CA LYS A 148 -2.95 7.61 -36.97
C LYS A 148 -3.09 7.45 -38.50
N LYS A 149 -2.29 6.59 -39.13
CA LYS A 149 -2.39 6.29 -40.57
C LYS A 149 -3.56 5.36 -40.89
N ALA A 150 -3.87 4.43 -39.98
CA ALA A 150 -4.96 3.47 -40.13
C ALA A 150 -6.35 4.01 -39.71
N ASP A 151 -6.47 5.29 -39.36
CA ASP A 151 -7.68 5.95 -38.79
C ASP A 151 -8.33 5.20 -37.61
N ASN A 152 -7.53 4.45 -36.84
CA ASN A 152 -8.03 3.76 -35.65
C ASN A 152 -7.97 4.70 -34.43
N ARG A 153 -9.06 5.44 -34.21
CA ARG A 153 -9.18 6.43 -33.14
C ARG A 153 -9.07 5.85 -31.73
N TYR A 154 -9.53 4.61 -31.52
CA TYR A 154 -9.51 3.97 -30.21
C TYR A 154 -8.08 3.63 -29.78
N GLU A 155 -7.36 2.87 -30.61
CA GLU A 155 -5.97 2.49 -30.31
C GLU A 155 -5.05 3.71 -30.28
N LEU A 156 -5.32 4.73 -31.10
CA LEU A 156 -4.60 6.00 -31.03
C LEU A 156 -4.72 6.65 -29.63
N LYS A 157 -5.95 6.82 -29.12
CA LYS A 157 -6.18 7.43 -27.78
C LYS A 157 -5.56 6.61 -26.66
N LYS A 158 -5.64 5.28 -26.74
CA LYS A 158 -5.05 4.36 -25.77
C LYS A 158 -3.53 4.53 -25.70
N ASN A 159 -2.84 4.52 -26.84
CA ASN A 159 -1.38 4.69 -26.87
C ASN A 159 -0.95 6.11 -26.46
N GLN A 160 -1.73 7.15 -26.79
CA GLN A 160 -1.51 8.51 -26.27
C GLN A 160 -1.63 8.57 -24.75
N HIS A 161 -2.60 7.85 -24.16
CA HIS A 161 -2.73 7.76 -22.71
C HIS A 161 -1.52 7.06 -22.08
N ILE A 162 -1.02 5.99 -22.70
CA ILE A 162 0.19 5.29 -22.24
C ILE A 162 1.37 6.26 -22.23
N VAL A 163 1.66 6.94 -23.34
CA VAL A 163 2.77 7.91 -23.40
C VAL A 163 2.59 8.99 -22.34
N LYS A 164 1.42 9.63 -22.25
CA LYS A 164 1.15 10.69 -21.26
C LYS A 164 1.36 10.23 -19.82
N LYS A 165 0.98 9.00 -19.49
CA LYS A 165 1.00 8.51 -18.12
C LYS A 165 2.38 7.98 -17.72
N TYR A 166 3.06 7.30 -18.63
CA TYR A 166 4.27 6.50 -18.33
C TYR A 166 5.57 7.15 -18.79
N GLN A 167 5.50 8.18 -19.63
CA GLN A 167 6.68 8.96 -20.00
C GLN A 167 7.37 9.51 -18.75
N ASP A 168 8.70 9.40 -18.72
CA ASP A 168 9.59 9.87 -17.65
C ASP A 168 9.35 9.23 -16.27
N ARG A 169 8.55 8.16 -16.17
CA ARG A 169 8.42 7.39 -14.93
C ARG A 169 9.66 6.54 -14.68
N VAL A 170 10.27 6.77 -13.53
CA VAL A 170 11.35 5.96 -12.98
C VAL A 170 11.11 5.81 -11.47
N ILE A 171 11.50 4.66 -10.93
CA ILE A 171 11.48 4.38 -9.50
C ILE A 171 12.93 4.14 -9.09
N TYR A 172 13.47 5.01 -8.25
CA TYR A 172 14.87 4.96 -7.82
C TYR A 172 15.05 4.34 -6.43
N ASP A 173 14.03 4.51 -5.57
CA ASP A 173 14.15 4.16 -4.16
C ASP A 173 13.34 2.91 -3.83
N PHE A 174 13.97 2.05 -3.04
CA PHE A 174 13.34 0.90 -2.42
C PHE A 174 13.05 1.21 -0.95
N TYR A 175 11.86 0.89 -0.48
CA TYR A 175 11.46 1.09 0.91
C TYR A 175 10.52 -0.02 1.35
N ASP A 176 10.48 -0.26 2.66
CA ASP A 176 9.41 -1.05 3.26
C ASP A 176 8.06 -0.33 3.06
N THR A 177 7.26 -0.84 2.14
CA THR A 177 5.88 -0.39 1.93
C THR A 177 4.87 -1.30 2.61
N THR A 178 5.34 -2.31 3.35
CA THR A 178 4.48 -3.28 3.99
C THR A 178 3.72 -2.60 5.13
N GLY A 179 2.41 -2.79 5.15
CA GLY A 179 1.51 -2.09 6.07
C GLY A 179 0.92 -0.78 5.52
N PHE A 180 1.34 -0.29 4.35
CA PHE A 180 0.67 0.86 3.71
C PHE A 180 -0.80 0.56 3.41
N GLN A 181 -1.14 -0.72 3.18
CA GLN A 181 -2.53 -1.16 3.04
C GLN A 181 -3.38 -0.83 4.28
N LYS A 182 -2.80 -0.81 5.48
CA LYS A 182 -3.51 -0.47 6.72
C LYS A 182 -3.90 1.01 6.79
N LEU A 183 -3.18 1.89 6.09
CA LEU A 183 -3.60 3.29 5.92
C LEU A 183 -4.86 3.42 5.06
N LEU A 184 -5.17 2.39 4.27
CA LEU A 184 -6.31 2.33 3.35
C LEU A 184 -7.36 1.30 3.80
N ASP A 185 -7.25 0.74 5.01
CA ASP A 185 -8.27 -0.13 5.57
C ASP A 185 -9.42 0.73 6.14
N TYR A 186 -10.61 0.53 5.59
CA TYR A 186 -11.80 1.33 5.92
C TYR A 186 -12.73 0.66 6.92
N ASN A 187 -12.44 -0.56 7.39
CA ASN A 187 -13.32 -1.28 8.31
C ASN A 187 -13.70 -0.46 9.56
N PHE A 188 -12.72 0.24 10.17
CA PHE A 188 -13.00 1.13 11.30
C PHE A 188 -13.70 2.44 10.88
N SER A 189 -13.34 2.98 9.71
CA SER A 189 -13.99 4.17 9.15
C SER A 189 -15.49 3.94 8.92
N ASP A 190 -15.87 2.75 8.47
CA ASP A 190 -17.27 2.38 8.24
C ASP A 190 -18.07 2.36 9.55
N VAL A 191 -17.48 1.86 10.64
CA VAL A 191 -18.11 1.89 11.98
C VAL A 191 -18.32 3.33 12.45
N ILE A 192 -17.30 4.19 12.30
CA ILE A 192 -17.41 5.61 12.64
C ILE A 192 -18.50 6.30 11.83
N LEU A 193 -18.59 5.98 10.53
CA LEU A 193 -19.60 6.54 9.63
C LEU A 193 -21.01 6.09 10.04
N MET A 194 -21.21 4.82 10.39
CA MET A 194 -22.47 4.31 10.92
C MET A 194 -22.90 5.03 12.21
N ILE A 195 -21.98 5.22 13.16
CA ILE A 195 -22.23 5.95 14.41
C ILE A 195 -22.62 7.40 14.09
N PHE A 196 -21.92 8.05 13.17
CA PHE A 196 -22.23 9.43 12.78
C PHE A 196 -23.60 9.55 12.11
N CYS A 197 -23.94 8.64 11.18
CA CYS A 197 -25.25 8.61 10.55
C CYS A 197 -26.36 8.42 11.59
N PHE A 198 -26.18 7.51 12.56
CA PHE A 198 -27.12 7.31 13.65
C PHE A 198 -27.28 8.58 14.50
N TYR A 199 -26.17 9.24 14.85
CA TYR A 199 -26.19 10.51 15.59
C TYR A 199 -26.97 11.60 14.85
N VAL A 200 -26.74 11.76 13.54
CA VAL A 200 -27.45 12.75 12.71
C VAL A 200 -28.96 12.44 12.66
N LEU A 201 -29.33 11.17 12.50
CA LEU A 201 -30.74 10.74 12.51
C LEU A 201 -31.40 11.04 13.86
N CYS A 202 -30.77 10.66 14.97
CA CYS A 202 -31.27 10.97 16.32
C CYS A 202 -31.42 12.47 16.54
N HIS A 203 -30.42 13.27 16.14
CA HIS A 203 -30.47 14.72 16.26
C HIS A 203 -31.64 15.33 15.47
N TYR A 204 -31.88 14.82 14.25
CA TYR A 204 -33.00 15.23 13.42
C TYR A 204 -34.35 14.88 14.05
N PHE A 205 -34.52 13.65 14.55
CA PHE A 205 -35.75 13.21 15.22
C PHE A 205 -36.07 14.01 16.48
N ILE A 206 -35.08 14.22 17.37
CA ILE A 206 -35.27 14.98 18.61
C ILE A 206 -35.70 16.42 18.30
N LYS A 207 -35.10 17.03 17.28
CA LYS A 207 -35.43 18.40 16.87
C LYS A 207 -36.82 18.52 16.27
N ASN A 208 -37.24 17.58 15.43
CA ASN A 208 -38.59 17.61 14.85
C ASN A 208 -39.65 17.35 15.92
N LYS A 209 -39.36 16.49 16.90
CA LYS A 209 -40.25 16.24 18.04
C LYS A 209 -40.36 17.47 18.96
N SER A 210 -39.27 18.20 19.19
CA SER A 210 -39.29 19.44 20.00
C SER A 210 -39.93 20.63 19.27
N MET A 211 -40.00 20.60 17.94
CA MET A 211 -40.74 21.59 17.11
C MET A 211 -42.24 21.29 16.98
N GLY A 212 -42.78 20.30 17.71
CA GLY A 212 -44.22 20.08 17.81
C GLY A 212 -44.86 19.25 16.69
N TRP A 213 -44.08 18.54 15.88
CA TRP A 213 -44.62 17.51 15.01
C TRP A 213 -45.01 16.28 15.84
N LYS A 214 -46.30 16.21 16.20
CA LYS A 214 -46.96 14.95 16.56
C LYS A 214 -47.19 14.19 15.25
N ILE A 215 -46.69 12.95 15.20
CA ILE A 215 -47.13 11.95 14.21
C ILE A 215 -48.63 11.73 14.41
#